data_AF-A0A117M7C3-F1
#
_entry.id   AF-A0A117M7C3-F1
#
_cell.length_a   1.000
_cell.length_b   1.000
_cell.length_c   1.000
_cell.angle_alpha   90.00
_cell.angle_beta   90.00
_cell.angle_gamma   90.00
#
_symmetry.space_group_name_H-M   'P 1'
#
loop_
_entity.id
_entity.type
_entity.pdbx_description
1 polymer ?
#
loop_
_entity_poly.entity_id
_entity_poly.type
_entity_poly.pdbx_seq_one_letter_code
_entity_poly.pdbx_strand_id
1 'polypeptide(L)'
;MIRLGAHMSTSKGFDKVPKDTVAIGGNTFQIFPHSPRMWRASLPKEEMASSFIYEMKEKSLDPFDCMVHSGYLVNIASPGEEVWGKSVKLLSLEMKITAALGLKYLNFHPGSHLGDGLHEGVERILRGIEIVLAENQESDVMLLLENVAAKGNHIGSSFDELKMIIEGSAQPERIGITYDTCHGFDSGFEIRTRDGVLKLIDEIDSKIGYEKLKMIHLNDSKFPLGAAKDRHEMIG
;
A
#
# COMPACT_ATOMS: atom_id res chain seq x y z
N MET A 1 -2.05 -17.03 -15.52
CA MET A 1 -0.72 -16.42 -15.74
C MET A 1 -0.27 -15.83 -14.43
N ILE A 2 1.01 -15.95 -14.04
CA ILE A 2 1.52 -15.30 -12.82
C ILE A 2 1.66 -13.80 -13.09
N ARG A 3 1.26 -12.98 -12.11
CA ARG A 3 1.50 -11.53 -12.09
C ARG A 3 2.70 -11.26 -11.21
N LEU A 4 3.80 -10.78 -11.79
CA LEU A 4 5.06 -10.54 -11.08
C LEU A 4 5.76 -9.29 -11.61
N GLY A 5 6.38 -8.55 -10.70
CA GLY A 5 6.99 -7.26 -10.97
C GLY A 5 7.81 -6.77 -9.79
N ALA A 6 8.14 -5.48 -9.80
CA ALA A 6 8.94 -4.85 -8.76
C ALA A 6 8.45 -3.42 -8.47
N HIS A 7 8.99 -2.82 -7.41
CA HIS A 7 8.88 -1.39 -7.19
C HIS A 7 9.83 -0.65 -8.15
N MET A 8 9.27 0.07 -9.10
CA MET A 8 9.99 0.74 -10.18
C MET A 8 10.27 2.20 -9.86
N SER A 9 11.42 2.70 -10.34
CA SER A 9 11.80 4.10 -10.16
C SER A 9 11.02 5.01 -11.10
N THR A 10 10.50 6.12 -10.57
CA THR A 10 9.84 7.19 -11.35
C THR A 10 10.76 8.38 -11.64
N SER A 11 12.05 8.30 -11.25
CA SER A 11 13.01 9.41 -11.37
C SER A 11 13.25 9.90 -12.80
N LYS A 12 12.97 9.07 -13.81
CA LYS A 12 13.09 9.39 -15.24
C LYS A 12 11.74 9.75 -15.89
N GLY A 13 10.68 9.91 -15.09
CA GLY A 13 9.31 10.09 -15.56
C GLY A 13 8.48 8.81 -15.46
N PHE A 14 7.18 8.96 -15.25
CA PHE A 14 6.25 7.83 -15.15
C PHE A 14 6.20 7.01 -16.44
N ASP A 15 6.26 7.66 -17.60
CA ASP A 15 6.19 7.04 -18.93
C ASP A 15 7.29 5.99 -19.20
N LYS A 16 8.39 6.00 -18.43
CA LYS A 16 9.44 4.98 -18.54
C LYS A 16 9.10 3.68 -17.82
N VAL A 17 8.24 3.74 -16.81
CA VAL A 17 7.93 2.60 -15.93
C VAL A 17 7.36 1.40 -16.70
N PRO A 18 6.40 1.55 -17.63
CA PRO A 18 5.86 0.41 -18.38
C PRO A 18 6.94 -0.34 -19.17
N LYS A 19 7.80 0.42 -19.87
CA LYS A 19 8.90 -0.14 -20.65
C LYS A 19 9.92 -0.84 -19.76
N ASP A 20 10.31 -0.22 -18.65
CA ASP A 20 11.29 -0.76 -17.71
C ASP A 20 10.74 -2.03 -17.02
N THR A 21 9.43 -2.09 -16.76
CA THR A 21 8.74 -3.27 -16.20
C THR A 21 8.85 -4.46 -17.14
N VAL A 22 8.54 -4.29 -18.43
CA VAL A 22 8.66 -5.37 -19.42
C VAL A 22 10.13 -5.76 -19.62
N ALA A 23 11.06 -4.80 -19.55
CA ALA A 23 12.49 -5.07 -19.72
C ALA A 23 13.07 -6.00 -18.64
N ILE A 24 12.51 -6.01 -17.43
CA ILE A 24 12.87 -6.96 -16.36
C ILE A 24 12.03 -8.25 -16.39
N GLY A 25 11.19 -8.44 -17.41
CA GLY A 25 10.30 -9.60 -17.55
C GLY A 25 9.03 -9.54 -16.70
N GLY A 26 8.70 -8.37 -16.14
CA GLY A 26 7.51 -8.16 -15.33
C GLY A 26 6.26 -7.83 -16.14
N ASN A 27 5.11 -8.02 -15.52
CA ASN A 27 3.78 -7.67 -16.05
C ASN A 27 2.90 -6.92 -15.03
N THR A 28 3.49 -6.50 -13.92
CA THR A 28 2.92 -5.64 -12.88
C THR A 28 4.05 -4.75 -12.35
N PHE A 29 3.73 -3.66 -11.67
CA PHE A 29 4.69 -2.87 -10.93
C PHE A 29 4.04 -2.14 -9.76
N GLN A 30 4.90 -1.63 -8.89
CA GLN A 30 4.59 -0.58 -7.95
C GLN A 30 5.44 0.67 -8.24
N ILE A 31 4.91 1.86 -7.94
CA ILE A 31 5.66 3.12 -8.04
C ILE A 31 5.35 4.04 -6.86
N PHE A 32 6.25 4.98 -6.57
CA PHE A 32 5.91 6.15 -5.77
C PHE A 32 5.22 7.23 -6.62
N PRO A 33 4.21 7.94 -6.08
CA PRO A 33 3.49 9.02 -6.78
C PRO A 33 4.32 10.32 -6.83
N HIS A 34 5.34 10.43 -5.99
CA HIS A 34 6.30 11.53 -5.93
C HIS A 34 7.55 11.08 -5.18
N SER A 35 8.48 11.99 -4.87
CA SER A 35 9.62 11.66 -4.00
C SER A 35 9.13 11.24 -2.61
N PRO A 36 9.38 9.99 -2.15
CA PRO A 36 8.73 9.43 -0.95
C PRO A 36 9.22 10.04 0.37
N ARG A 37 10.17 10.97 0.31
CA ARG A 37 10.77 11.65 1.48
C ARG A 37 10.39 13.12 1.57
N MET A 38 9.37 13.57 0.83
CA MET A 38 8.94 14.96 0.78
C MET A 38 7.44 15.11 1.05
N TRP A 39 7.08 16.12 1.85
CA TRP A 39 5.67 16.53 2.04
C TRP A 39 5.09 17.28 0.84
N ARG A 40 5.95 17.81 -0.03
CA ARG A 40 5.54 18.56 -1.21
C ARG A 40 5.46 17.62 -2.39
N ALA A 41 4.25 17.48 -2.92
CA ALA A 41 3.95 16.80 -4.17
C ALA A 41 3.06 17.69 -5.04
N SER A 42 2.95 17.35 -6.31
CA SER A 42 2.07 17.99 -7.28
C SER A 42 1.47 16.94 -8.20
N LEU A 43 0.30 17.23 -8.76
CA LEU A 43 -0.25 16.40 -9.81
C LEU A 43 0.72 16.29 -11.00
N PRO A 44 0.79 15.13 -11.68
CA PRO A 44 1.46 15.04 -12.96
C PRO A 44 0.78 16.00 -13.94
N LYS A 45 1.58 16.57 -14.85
CA LYS A 45 1.01 17.32 -15.99
C LYS A 45 0.18 16.37 -16.84
N GLU A 46 -0.88 16.88 -17.46
CA GLU A 46 -1.80 16.10 -18.31
C GLU A 46 -1.05 15.33 -19.42
N GLU A 47 -0.07 15.97 -20.06
CA GLU A 47 0.79 15.35 -21.08
C GLU A 47 1.58 14.15 -20.53
N MET A 48 2.06 14.25 -19.28
CA MET A 48 2.82 13.19 -18.62
C MET A 48 1.91 12.01 -18.24
N ALA A 49 0.73 12.30 -17.69
CA ALA A 49 -0.27 11.30 -17.40
C ALA A 49 -0.74 10.57 -18.67
N SER A 50 -1.01 11.32 -19.74
CA SER A 50 -1.42 10.76 -21.05
C SER A 50 -0.34 9.88 -21.65
N SER A 51 0.92 10.31 -21.57
CA SER A 51 2.07 9.51 -22.03
C SER A 51 2.20 8.20 -21.25
N PHE A 52 2.05 8.25 -19.92
CA PHE A 52 2.06 7.05 -19.08
C PHE A 52 0.94 6.07 -19.45
N ILE A 53 -0.29 6.55 -19.59
CA ILE A 53 -1.45 5.71 -19.95
C ILE A 53 -1.26 5.09 -21.34
N TYR A 54 -0.70 5.84 -22.29
CA TYR A 54 -0.35 5.32 -23.61
C TYR A 54 0.68 4.19 -23.51
N GLU A 55 1.77 4.38 -22.76
CA GLU A 55 2.81 3.36 -22.59
C GLU A 55 2.29 2.11 -21.86
N MET A 56 1.39 2.27 -20.87
CA MET A 56 0.71 1.13 -20.23
C MET A 56 -0.02 0.26 -21.26
N LYS A 57 -0.78 0.90 -22.16
CA LYS A 57 -1.51 0.21 -23.22
C LYS A 57 -0.58 -0.45 -24.24
N GLU A 58 0.45 0.27 -24.70
CA GLU A 58 1.44 -0.26 -25.65
C GLU A 58 2.21 -1.47 -25.09
N LYS A 59 2.43 -1.50 -23.77
CA LYS A 59 3.08 -2.63 -23.08
C LYS A 59 2.12 -3.70 -22.60
N SER A 60 0.82 -3.57 -22.89
CA SER A 60 -0.22 -4.50 -22.46
C SER A 60 -0.22 -4.75 -20.93
N LEU A 61 0.05 -3.70 -20.15
CA LEU A 61 -0.02 -3.74 -18.70
C LEU A 61 -1.42 -3.34 -18.24
N ASP A 62 -2.00 -4.16 -17.36
CA ASP A 62 -3.32 -3.91 -16.80
C ASP A 62 -3.22 -2.96 -15.59
N PRO A 63 -3.91 -1.81 -15.58
CA PRO A 63 -3.95 -0.94 -14.40
C PRO A 63 -4.46 -1.60 -13.12
N PHE A 64 -5.23 -2.69 -13.21
CA PHE A 64 -5.67 -3.50 -12.07
C PHE A 64 -4.59 -4.44 -11.54
N ASP A 65 -3.47 -4.58 -12.25
CA ASP A 65 -2.33 -5.35 -11.79
C ASP A 65 -1.24 -4.43 -11.21
N CYS A 66 -1.38 -3.11 -11.28
CA CYS A 66 -0.36 -2.14 -10.86
C CYS A 66 -0.83 -1.28 -9.68
N MET A 67 0.11 -0.80 -8.87
CA MET A 67 -0.20 0.02 -7.70
C MET A 67 0.73 1.21 -7.50
N VAL A 68 0.26 2.15 -6.68
CA VAL A 68 1.02 3.28 -6.18
C VAL A 68 1.26 3.07 -4.69
N HIS A 69 2.47 3.31 -4.20
CA HIS A 69 2.78 3.30 -2.77
C HIS A 69 2.87 4.73 -2.23
N SER A 70 2.18 5.02 -1.14
CA SER A 70 2.31 6.29 -0.42
C SER A 70 3.73 6.53 0.10
N GLY A 71 4.17 7.78 0.20
CA GLY A 71 5.48 8.13 0.74
C GLY A 71 5.64 7.79 2.22
N TYR A 72 6.88 7.53 2.65
CA TYR A 72 7.22 7.09 4.01
C TYR A 72 6.90 8.10 5.14
N LEU A 73 6.54 9.34 4.78
CA LEU A 73 6.25 10.39 5.76
C LEU A 73 4.81 10.32 6.29
N VAL A 74 3.90 9.72 5.53
CA VAL A 74 2.48 9.65 5.89
C VAL A 74 2.31 8.82 7.16
N ASN A 75 1.70 9.42 8.17
CA ASN A 75 1.24 8.75 9.37
C ASN A 75 -0.13 9.31 9.77
N ILE A 76 -1.20 8.71 9.26
CA ILE A 76 -2.58 9.10 9.59
C ILE A 76 -3.06 8.57 10.95
N ALA A 77 -2.20 7.84 11.68
CA ALA A 77 -2.40 7.46 13.08
C ALA A 77 -1.70 8.43 14.06
N SER A 78 -0.98 9.43 13.56
CA SER A 78 -0.15 10.32 14.38
C SER A 78 -0.99 11.11 15.42
N PRO A 79 -0.60 11.13 16.70
CA PRO A 79 -1.24 11.98 17.71
C PRO A 79 -0.88 13.47 17.54
N GLY A 80 0.18 13.79 16.78
CA GLY A 80 0.52 15.17 16.45
C GLY A 80 -0.32 15.71 15.30
N GLU A 81 -1.18 16.69 15.57
CA GLU A 81 -2.12 17.29 14.60
C GLU A 81 -1.44 17.85 13.35
N GLU A 82 -0.23 18.42 13.46
CA GLU A 82 0.50 18.93 12.30
C GLU A 82 0.90 17.80 11.34
N VAL A 83 1.44 16.70 11.87
CA VAL A 83 1.83 15.52 11.08
C VAL A 83 0.60 14.83 10.54
N TRP A 84 -0.45 14.70 11.35
CA TRP A 84 -1.71 14.10 10.93
C TRP A 84 -2.34 14.88 9.77
N GLY A 85 -2.47 16.20 9.90
CA GLY A 85 -3.02 17.06 8.85
C GLY A 85 -2.20 17.05 7.55
N LYS A 86 -0.86 17.04 7.64
CA LYS A 86 0.01 16.87 6.47
C LYS A 86 -0.13 15.49 5.83
N SER A 87 -0.28 14.45 6.64
CA SER A 87 -0.47 13.06 6.19
C SER A 87 -1.76 12.89 5.42
N VAL A 88 -2.88 13.34 5.98
CA VAL A 88 -4.21 13.27 5.32
C VAL A 88 -4.20 14.05 4.00
N LYS A 89 -3.68 15.27 4.00
CA LYS A 89 -3.58 16.10 2.80
C LYS A 89 -2.70 15.45 1.73
N LEU A 90 -1.57 14.87 2.12
CA LEU A 90 -0.66 14.21 1.18
C LEU A 90 -1.30 12.94 0.62
N LEU A 91 -1.87 12.08 1.46
CA LEU A 91 -2.53 10.85 1.03
C LEU A 91 -3.71 11.13 0.08
N SER A 92 -4.50 12.18 0.34
CA SER A 92 -5.54 12.66 -0.59
C SER A 92 -4.96 13.07 -1.94
N LEU A 93 -3.85 13.82 -1.96
CA LEU A 93 -3.18 14.20 -3.20
C LEU A 93 -2.57 12.99 -3.93
N GLU A 94 -1.96 12.05 -3.22
CA GLU A 94 -1.44 10.80 -3.78
C GLU A 94 -2.55 9.96 -4.43
N MET A 95 -3.75 9.98 -3.86
CA MET A 95 -4.92 9.32 -4.45
C MET A 95 -5.35 10.00 -5.76
N LYS A 96 -5.31 11.33 -5.82
CA LYS A 96 -5.52 12.10 -7.07
C LYS A 96 -4.46 11.82 -8.12
N ILE A 97 -3.19 11.68 -7.71
CA ILE A 97 -2.09 11.28 -8.61
C ILE A 97 -2.36 9.88 -9.17
N THR A 98 -2.75 8.94 -8.31
CA THR A 98 -3.08 7.56 -8.69
C THR A 98 -4.20 7.53 -9.75
N ALA A 99 -5.28 8.28 -9.50
CA ALA A 99 -6.38 8.42 -10.44
C ALA A 99 -5.96 9.08 -11.76
N ALA A 100 -5.14 10.15 -11.71
CA ALA A 100 -4.65 10.84 -12.90
C ALA A 100 -3.76 9.95 -13.78
N LEU A 101 -3.03 9.01 -13.19
CA LEU A 101 -2.26 8.00 -13.90
C LEU A 101 -3.12 6.82 -14.40
N GLY A 102 -4.42 6.79 -14.11
CA GLY A 102 -5.33 5.72 -14.48
C GLY A 102 -5.16 4.42 -13.68
N LEU A 103 -4.38 4.45 -12.59
CA LEU A 103 -4.14 3.31 -11.70
C LEU A 103 -5.27 3.18 -10.67
N LYS A 104 -5.42 1.97 -10.10
CA LYS A 104 -6.58 1.61 -9.27
C LYS A 104 -6.29 1.50 -7.78
N TYR A 105 -5.02 1.44 -7.39
CA TYR A 105 -4.63 1.11 -6.02
C TYR A 105 -3.61 2.09 -5.47
N LEU A 106 -3.93 2.66 -4.31
CA LEU A 106 -2.99 3.41 -3.47
C LEU A 106 -2.73 2.63 -2.19
N ASN A 107 -1.57 2.01 -2.12
CA ASN A 107 -1.04 1.30 -0.97
C ASN A 107 -0.43 2.26 0.05
N PHE A 108 -0.68 2.01 1.34
CA PHE A 108 -0.05 2.76 2.42
C PHE A 108 0.02 1.92 3.69
N HIS A 109 0.96 2.28 4.58
CA HIS A 109 1.04 1.70 5.91
C HIS A 109 0.02 2.40 6.82
N PRO A 110 -0.79 1.68 7.62
CA PRO A 110 -1.86 2.32 8.41
C PRO A 110 -1.35 3.45 9.32
N GLY A 111 -0.19 3.26 9.94
CA GLY A 111 0.53 4.31 10.66
C GLY A 111 1.13 3.84 11.98
N SER A 112 1.47 4.80 12.83
CA SER A 112 1.91 4.55 14.21
C SER A 112 1.27 5.52 15.18
N HIS A 113 0.74 5.00 16.28
CA HIS A 113 0.14 5.79 17.36
C HIS A 113 1.19 6.45 18.28
N LEU A 114 2.48 6.19 18.10
CA LEU A 114 3.58 6.80 18.88
C LEU A 114 3.42 6.72 20.41
N GLY A 115 2.78 5.65 20.90
CA GLY A 115 2.55 5.41 22.33
C GLY A 115 1.21 5.91 22.88
N ASP A 116 0.39 6.56 22.04
CA ASP A 116 -0.91 7.12 22.48
C ASP A 116 -2.01 6.06 22.67
N GLY A 117 -1.88 4.90 22.01
CA GLY A 117 -2.77 3.75 22.15
C GLY A 117 -3.29 3.27 20.80
N LEU A 118 -3.58 1.97 20.70
CA LEU A 118 -4.10 1.35 19.47
C LEU A 118 -5.47 1.94 19.10
N HIS A 119 -6.37 2.09 20.08
CA HIS A 119 -7.73 2.56 19.86
C HIS A 119 -7.74 3.99 19.29
N GLU A 120 -7.02 4.90 19.95
CA GLU A 120 -6.88 6.29 19.55
C GLU A 120 -6.15 6.41 18.20
N GLY A 121 -5.20 5.52 17.92
CA GLY A 121 -4.55 5.42 16.61
C GLY A 121 -5.53 5.03 15.50
N VAL A 122 -6.34 3.98 15.71
CA VAL A 122 -7.35 3.52 14.76
C VAL A 122 -8.41 4.59 14.51
N GLU A 123 -8.90 5.29 15.54
CA GLU A 123 -9.84 6.41 15.36
C GLU A 123 -9.28 7.51 14.45
N ARG A 124 -7.99 7.85 14.59
CA ARG A 124 -7.33 8.84 13.72
C ARG A 124 -7.16 8.34 12.29
N ILE A 125 -6.84 7.06 12.11
CA ILE A 125 -6.76 6.42 10.78
C ILE A 125 -8.12 6.52 10.10
N LEU A 126 -9.20 6.11 10.78
CA LEU A 126 -10.57 6.17 10.26
C LEU A 126 -10.95 7.59 9.85
N ARG A 127 -10.75 8.58 10.73
CA ARG A 127 -11.01 9.99 10.42
C ARG A 127 -10.21 10.45 9.19
N GLY A 128 -8.94 10.05 9.08
CA GLY A 128 -8.10 10.38 7.94
C GLY A 128 -8.60 9.76 6.63
N ILE A 129 -8.94 8.48 6.66
CA ILE A 129 -9.51 7.74 5.52
C ILE A 129 -10.80 8.42 5.05
N GLU A 130 -11.74 8.74 5.95
CA GLU A 130 -13.01 9.35 5.53
C GLU A 130 -12.81 10.70 4.83
N ILE A 131 -11.87 11.52 5.30
CA ILE A 131 -11.52 12.78 4.63
C ILE A 131 -10.92 12.51 3.25
N VAL A 132 -9.96 11.58 3.16
CA VAL A 132 -9.32 11.22 1.88
C VAL A 132 -10.34 10.71 0.87
N LEU A 133 -11.23 9.81 1.28
CA LEU A 133 -12.26 9.25 0.39
C LEU A 133 -13.29 10.31 -0.02
N ALA A 134 -13.71 11.18 0.91
CA ALA A 134 -14.64 12.27 0.62
C ALA A 134 -14.08 13.31 -0.36
N GLU A 135 -12.78 13.61 -0.30
CA GLU A 135 -12.12 14.51 -1.26
C GLU A 135 -11.86 13.89 -2.65
N ASN A 136 -12.13 12.59 -2.81
CA ASN A 136 -11.83 11.80 -4.00
C ASN A 136 -13.02 10.94 -4.47
N GLN A 137 -14.24 11.41 -4.26
CA GLN A 137 -15.48 10.71 -4.63
C GLN A 137 -15.62 10.42 -6.13
N GLU A 138 -14.99 11.22 -6.99
CA GLU A 138 -15.06 11.10 -8.45
C GLU A 138 -14.14 9.99 -9.01
N SER A 139 -13.33 9.35 -8.16
CA SER A 139 -12.37 8.33 -8.57
C SER A 139 -12.72 6.97 -7.97
N ASP A 140 -12.41 5.90 -8.71
CA ASP A 140 -12.58 4.51 -8.28
C ASP A 140 -11.31 3.92 -7.63
N VAL A 141 -10.35 4.77 -7.24
CA VAL A 141 -9.12 4.32 -6.57
C VAL A 141 -9.47 3.73 -5.21
N MET A 142 -8.92 2.55 -4.95
CA MET A 142 -9.03 1.84 -3.69
C MET A 142 -7.79 2.10 -2.83
N LEU A 143 -8.01 2.35 -1.55
CA LEU A 143 -6.95 2.41 -0.55
C LEU A 143 -6.57 0.99 -0.13
N LEU A 144 -5.29 0.65 -0.16
CA LEU A 144 -4.80 -0.65 0.31
C LEU A 144 -4.03 -0.47 1.62
N LEU A 145 -4.52 -1.10 2.68
CA LEU A 145 -3.80 -1.20 3.94
C LEU A 145 -2.76 -2.32 3.82
N GLU A 146 -1.49 -1.96 3.95
CA GLU A 146 -0.42 -2.95 4.02
C GLU A 146 -0.21 -3.43 5.45
N ASN A 147 -0.04 -4.75 5.64
CA ASN A 147 0.43 -5.23 6.94
C ASN A 147 1.89 -4.78 7.18
N VAL A 148 2.21 -4.51 8.44
CA VAL A 148 3.53 -4.04 8.86
C VAL A 148 4.16 -5.00 9.87
N ALA A 149 5.47 -4.94 10.06
CA ALA A 149 6.13 -5.70 11.11
C ALA A 149 5.61 -5.25 12.50
N ALA A 150 5.43 -6.20 13.43
CA ALA A 150 5.01 -5.96 14.82
C ALA A 150 6.09 -5.23 15.65
N LYS A 151 6.39 -3.98 15.29
CA LYS A 151 7.53 -3.21 15.78
C LYS A 151 7.06 -1.90 16.42
N GLY A 152 7.41 -1.70 17.68
CA GLY A 152 7.12 -0.45 18.38
C GLY A 152 5.62 -0.17 18.47
N ASN A 153 5.20 0.96 17.93
CA ASN A 153 3.83 1.47 18.03
C ASN A 153 3.11 1.46 16.66
N HIS A 154 3.52 0.58 15.75
CA HIS A 154 2.91 0.45 14.43
C HIS A 154 1.54 -0.25 14.52
N ILE A 155 0.61 0.17 13.66
CA ILE A 155 -0.73 -0.42 13.54
C ILE A 155 -0.81 -1.14 12.19
N GLY A 156 -1.43 -2.32 12.19
CA GLY A 156 -1.56 -3.20 11.03
C GLY A 156 -0.61 -4.39 11.05
N SER A 157 -0.11 -4.78 12.22
CA SER A 157 0.77 -5.95 12.34
C SER A 157 0.01 -7.28 12.40
N SER A 158 -1.30 -7.21 12.68
CA SER A 158 -2.22 -8.34 12.66
C SER A 158 -3.42 -8.06 11.75
N PHE A 159 -4.07 -9.11 11.25
CA PHE A 159 -5.30 -8.96 10.47
C PHE A 159 -6.46 -8.43 11.32
N ASP A 160 -6.46 -8.64 12.63
CA ASP A 160 -7.46 -8.03 13.52
C ASP A 160 -7.37 -6.50 13.53
N GLU A 161 -6.16 -5.93 13.56
CA GLU A 161 -5.96 -4.48 13.47
C GLU A 161 -6.40 -3.92 12.11
N LEU A 162 -6.06 -4.61 11.02
CA LEU A 162 -6.52 -4.22 9.68
C LEU A 162 -8.04 -4.31 9.55
N LYS A 163 -8.65 -5.35 10.13
CA LYS A 163 -10.10 -5.55 10.18
C LYS A 163 -10.79 -4.41 10.91
N MET A 164 -10.26 -3.96 12.05
CA MET A 164 -10.83 -2.81 12.79
C MET A 164 -10.92 -1.54 11.93
N ILE A 165 -9.89 -1.29 11.10
CA ILE A 165 -9.87 -0.13 10.21
C ILE A 165 -10.87 -0.31 9.06
N ILE A 166 -10.94 -1.49 8.45
CA ILE A 166 -11.85 -1.76 7.33
C ILE A 166 -13.30 -1.69 7.79
N GLU A 167 -13.68 -2.41 8.84
CA GLU A 167 -15.06 -2.46 9.36
C GLU A 167 -15.50 -1.14 10.01
N GLY A 168 -14.55 -0.33 10.48
CA GLY A 168 -14.83 0.98 11.06
C GLY A 168 -15.06 2.10 10.04
N SER A 169 -14.68 1.89 8.77
CA SER A 169 -14.87 2.89 7.71
C SER A 169 -16.32 2.94 7.24
N ALA A 170 -16.78 4.11 6.80
CA ALA A 170 -18.09 4.28 6.18
C ALA A 170 -18.13 3.79 4.72
N GLN A 171 -16.98 3.52 4.10
CA GLN A 171 -16.83 3.05 2.71
C GLN A 171 -15.89 1.83 2.64
N PRO A 172 -16.21 0.73 3.35
CA PRO A 172 -15.33 -0.43 3.45
C PRO A 172 -15.04 -1.08 2.09
N GLU A 173 -15.93 -0.93 1.10
CA GLU A 173 -15.76 -1.42 -0.28
C GLU A 173 -14.62 -0.71 -1.04
N ARG A 174 -14.23 0.48 -0.59
CA ARG A 174 -13.11 1.26 -1.14
C ARG A 174 -11.79 1.01 -0.42
N ILE A 175 -11.76 0.01 0.47
CA ILE A 175 -10.58 -0.41 1.23
C ILE A 175 -10.31 -1.90 0.97
N GLY A 176 -9.09 -2.18 0.54
CA GLY A 176 -8.52 -3.52 0.42
C GLY A 176 -7.24 -3.64 1.23
N ILE A 177 -6.52 -4.74 1.04
CA ILE A 177 -5.23 -4.98 1.69
C ILE A 177 -4.14 -5.35 0.69
N THR A 178 -2.90 -5.03 1.09
CA THR A 178 -1.67 -5.59 0.55
C THR A 178 -1.05 -6.47 1.62
N TYR A 179 -0.62 -7.68 1.25
CA TYR A 179 0.16 -8.53 2.14
C TYR A 179 1.64 -8.48 1.79
N ASP A 180 2.47 -7.95 2.67
CA ASP A 180 3.93 -8.05 2.58
C ASP A 180 4.44 -9.28 3.34
N THR A 181 5.14 -10.15 2.60
CA THR A 181 5.64 -11.42 3.11
C THR A 181 6.73 -11.26 4.16
N CYS A 182 7.61 -10.25 4.03
CA CYS A 182 8.64 -9.98 5.05
C CYS A 182 7.99 -9.44 6.32
N HIS A 183 7.06 -8.51 6.20
CA HIS A 183 6.35 -7.94 7.35
C HIS A 183 5.54 -9.01 8.09
N GLY A 184 4.82 -9.85 7.33
CA GLY A 184 4.07 -10.97 7.91
C GLY A 184 4.98 -11.97 8.61
N PHE A 185 6.10 -12.32 7.99
CA PHE A 185 7.10 -13.19 8.61
C PHE A 185 7.69 -12.58 9.90
N ASP A 186 7.99 -11.29 9.89
CA ASP A 186 8.42 -10.55 11.09
C ASP A 186 7.35 -10.48 12.20
N SER A 187 6.07 -10.58 11.83
CA SER A 187 4.92 -10.64 12.75
C SER A 187 4.50 -12.07 13.14
N GLY A 188 5.21 -13.10 12.65
CA GLY A 188 5.00 -14.49 13.06
C GLY A 188 4.17 -15.35 12.10
N PHE A 189 3.80 -14.83 10.92
CA PHE A 189 3.13 -15.62 9.88
C PHE A 189 4.13 -16.56 9.20
N GLU A 190 4.02 -17.87 9.46
CA GLU A 190 4.86 -18.89 8.85
C GLU A 190 4.45 -19.12 7.39
N ILE A 191 5.33 -18.81 6.45
CA ILE A 191 5.08 -18.97 5.00
C ILE A 191 6.09 -19.90 4.30
N ARG A 192 7.04 -20.50 5.04
CA ARG A 192 8.02 -21.45 4.49
C ARG A 192 7.47 -22.86 4.36
N THR A 193 6.30 -23.12 4.94
CA THR A 193 5.63 -24.41 4.90
C THR A 193 4.24 -24.28 4.26
N ARG A 194 3.78 -25.36 3.61
CA ARG A 194 2.44 -25.40 3.02
C ARG A 194 1.35 -25.14 4.08
N ASP A 195 1.46 -25.76 5.25
CA ASP A 195 0.47 -25.61 6.32
C ASP A 195 0.42 -24.18 6.86
N GLY A 196 1.58 -23.51 6.95
CA GLY A 196 1.64 -22.11 7.34
C GLY A 196 0.96 -21.18 6.31
N VAL A 197 1.20 -21.41 5.02
CA VAL A 197 0.52 -20.67 3.94
C VAL A 197 -1.00 -20.91 3.96
N LEU A 198 -1.45 -22.15 4.18
CA LEU A 198 -2.89 -22.46 4.28
C LEU A 198 -3.52 -21.71 5.46
N LYS A 199 -2.87 -21.69 6.63
CA LYS A 199 -3.33 -20.90 7.79
C LYS A 199 -3.41 -19.42 7.48
N LEU A 200 -2.42 -18.86 6.79
CA LEU A 200 -2.44 -17.46 6.36
C LEU A 200 -3.63 -17.16 5.44
N ILE A 201 -3.91 -18.04 4.48
CA ILE A 201 -5.05 -17.90 3.57
C ILE A 201 -6.37 -17.93 4.36
N ASP A 202 -6.52 -18.89 5.27
CA ASP A 202 -7.71 -18.99 6.13
C ASP A 202 -7.88 -17.76 7.04
N GLU A 203 -6.79 -17.20 7.55
CA GLU A 203 -6.82 -16.00 8.38
C GLU A 203 -7.21 -14.75 7.59
N ILE A 204 -6.66 -14.56 6.39
CA ILE A 204 -7.07 -13.49 5.49
C ILE A 204 -8.56 -13.62 5.16
N ASP A 205 -9.02 -14.81 4.75
CA ASP A 205 -10.41 -15.01 4.33
C ASP A 205 -11.39 -14.80 5.49
N SER A 206 -11.11 -15.36 6.67
CA SER A 206 -12.01 -15.26 7.83
C SER A 206 -12.04 -13.87 8.48
N LYS A 207 -10.96 -13.10 8.40
CA LYS A 207 -10.87 -11.77 9.04
C LYS A 207 -11.17 -10.63 8.08
N ILE A 208 -10.71 -10.73 6.84
CA ILE A 208 -10.72 -9.65 5.86
C ILE A 208 -11.60 -9.98 4.66
N GLY A 209 -11.58 -11.24 4.19
CA GLY A 209 -12.20 -11.67 2.94
C GLY A 209 -11.19 -11.68 1.79
N TYR A 210 -11.08 -12.82 1.09
CA TYR A 210 -10.07 -13.02 0.06
C TYR A 210 -10.16 -11.98 -1.08
N GLU A 211 -11.37 -11.51 -1.40
CA GLU A 211 -11.61 -10.52 -2.45
C GLU A 211 -10.97 -9.16 -2.16
N LYS A 212 -10.65 -8.85 -0.90
CA LYS A 212 -9.97 -7.61 -0.50
C LYS A 212 -8.45 -7.70 -0.62
N LEU A 213 -7.86 -8.88 -0.73
CA LEU A 213 -6.44 -9.04 -1.01
C LEU A 213 -6.15 -8.63 -2.47
N LYS A 214 -5.59 -7.44 -2.66
CA LYS A 214 -5.32 -6.90 -4.00
C LYS A 214 -3.89 -7.10 -4.46
N MET A 215 -2.96 -7.25 -3.50
CA MET A 215 -1.55 -7.32 -3.81
C MET A 215 -0.77 -8.11 -2.77
N ILE A 216 0.32 -8.73 -3.21
CA ILE A 216 1.35 -9.29 -2.35
C ILE A 216 2.67 -8.56 -2.63
N HIS A 217 3.27 -7.96 -1.62
CA HIS A 217 4.70 -7.60 -1.68
C HIS A 217 5.51 -8.85 -1.38
N LEU A 218 6.21 -9.35 -2.41
CA LEU A 218 7.02 -10.55 -2.32
C LEU A 218 8.45 -10.18 -1.94
N ASN A 219 8.71 -10.16 -0.63
CA ASN A 219 9.98 -9.84 -0.02
C ASN A 219 10.44 -11.00 0.88
N ASP A 220 11.70 -11.44 0.73
CA ASP A 220 12.32 -12.31 1.74
C ASP A 220 12.73 -11.47 2.96
N SER A 221 13.12 -12.12 4.06
CA SER A 221 13.52 -11.45 5.30
C SER A 221 14.96 -11.77 5.68
N LYS A 222 15.73 -10.74 6.04
CA LYS A 222 17.09 -10.91 6.61
C LYS A 222 17.07 -11.55 7.99
N PHE A 223 15.91 -11.66 8.65
CA PHE A 223 15.80 -12.09 10.03
C PHE A 223 14.86 -13.29 10.20
N PRO A 224 15.02 -14.07 11.29
CA PRO A 224 14.12 -15.18 11.58
C PRO A 224 12.66 -14.77 11.80
N LEU A 225 11.75 -15.75 11.73
CA LEU A 225 10.32 -15.60 12.01
C LEU A 225 10.11 -14.88 13.35
N GLY A 226 9.25 -13.85 13.37
CA GLY A 226 8.90 -13.11 14.57
C GLY A 226 9.96 -12.12 15.07
N ALA A 227 10.95 -11.76 14.25
CA ALA A 227 12.04 -10.88 14.69
C ALA A 227 11.68 -9.38 14.78
N ALA A 228 10.55 -8.97 14.18
CA ALA A 228 10.04 -7.60 14.16
C ALA A 228 11.09 -6.56 13.70
N LYS A 229 11.84 -6.85 12.62
CA LYS A 229 12.94 -5.98 12.16
C LYS A 229 12.59 -5.05 11.01
N ASP A 230 11.71 -5.50 10.12
CA ASP A 230 11.38 -4.86 8.86
C ASP A 230 12.66 -4.62 8.02
N ARG A 231 13.23 -5.72 7.56
CA ARG A 231 14.47 -5.74 6.78
C ARG A 231 14.36 -6.78 5.67
N HIS A 232 13.85 -6.31 4.53
CA HIS A 232 13.71 -7.10 3.31
C HIS A 232 15.06 -7.66 2.84
N GLU A 233 14.99 -8.81 2.17
CA GLU A 233 16.10 -9.46 1.47
C GLU A 233 15.68 -9.81 0.03
N MET A 234 16.69 -10.01 -0.82
CA MET A 234 16.51 -10.64 -2.12
C MET A 234 15.83 -12.01 -1.97
N ILE A 235 15.06 -12.42 -2.97
CA ILE A 235 14.36 -13.73 -2.95
C ILE A 235 15.37 -14.89 -2.96
N GLY A 236 15.31 -15.74 -1.92
CA GLY A 236 16.08 -16.98 -1.78
C GLY A 236 17.34 -16.85 -0.92
#